data_AF-A0A2N0T3G1-F1
#
_entry.id   AF-A0A2N0T3G1-F1
#
_cell.length_a   1.000
_cell.length_b   1.000
_cell.length_c   1.000
_cell.angle_alpha   90.00
_cell.angle_beta   90.00
_cell.angle_gamma   90.00
#
_symmetry.space_group_name_H-M   'P 1'
#
loop_
_entity.id
_entity.type
_entity.pdbx_description
1 polymer ?
#
loop_
_entity_poly.entity_id
_entity_poly.type
_entity_poly.pdbx_seq_one_letter_code
_entity_poly.pdbx_strand_id
1 'polypeptide(L)'
;MAVTHTAADATAATTMTNAVADIEQETPEIEKERQLAGVGAGAGTVANGKKKPHDHALASILGPAFVAAVAYVDPGNVAANITSGARYGYLLVWVLVLANAMSVLIQYQSAKLGIVTNKSLPELLGERMSDAGRFMFFMQAEVIAIATDLAEVIGGAIALNLLFGFPLFIGGLVIGAISTVMLWFQGGKTQTTFERIIIVMLLIITFGFIAGLFVAPPNPGEVVKGMIPRFQGADSVLMAASILGATVMPHAIYLHSTLVNDHYAGGEKPSIKTQLRGSKIDVAWALLLAGTVNLAMLVLAANSLHGMSGTDSIDGAQRAIAQVLGPVIGTIFSIGLLASSLSSTSVGTYAGSEIMHGLLHVNAPMWACRVVTLVPALIVLWFAKDPTQALVIGQVVLSIGIPFAVIPLMRYTHNKELMGKWADGTVKHVIFMIVVALIVALNVLLIVLTLMGRA
;
A
#
# COMPACT_ATOMS: atom_id res chain seq x y z
N MET A 1 -7.89 -1.69 60.29
CA MET A 1 -7.33 -0.65 59.40
C MET A 1 -8.21 -0.66 58.16
N ALA A 2 -9.10 0.32 58.05
CA ALA A 2 -10.07 0.45 56.97
C ALA A 2 -9.39 1.06 55.73
N VAL A 3 -9.73 0.58 54.54
CA VAL A 3 -9.50 1.30 53.28
C VAL A 3 -10.81 1.31 52.52
N THR A 4 -11.33 2.51 52.38
CA THR A 4 -12.57 2.93 51.74
C THR A 4 -12.43 2.97 50.22
N HIS A 5 -13.27 2.24 49.49
CA HIS A 5 -13.56 2.45 48.07
C HIS A 5 -15.07 2.43 47.86
N THR A 6 -15.74 3.53 48.17
CA THR A 6 -17.17 3.72 47.93
C THR A 6 -17.46 5.20 47.73
N ALA A 7 -17.40 5.68 46.49
CA ALA A 7 -18.10 6.90 46.02
C ALA A 7 -17.93 7.11 44.51
N ALA A 8 -16.71 6.94 43.97
CA ALA A 8 -16.38 7.31 42.59
C ALA A 8 -16.97 6.37 41.52
N ASP A 9 -16.99 5.05 41.78
CA ASP A 9 -17.50 4.07 40.80
C ASP A 9 -19.04 4.12 40.67
N ALA A 10 -19.75 4.53 41.73
CA ALA A 10 -21.19 4.70 41.69
C ALA A 10 -21.61 5.95 40.90
N THR A 11 -20.77 6.99 40.86
CA THR A 11 -21.07 8.21 40.10
C THR A 11 -20.91 7.98 38.59
N ALA A 12 -19.87 7.25 38.16
CA ALA A 12 -19.63 6.96 36.74
C ALA A 12 -20.70 6.05 36.10
N ALA A 13 -21.21 5.06 36.85
CA ALA A 13 -22.30 4.20 36.37
C ALA A 13 -23.64 4.96 36.22
N THR A 14 -23.90 5.91 37.11
CA THR A 14 -25.12 6.73 37.07
C THR A 14 -25.08 7.74 35.91
N THR A 15 -23.91 8.30 35.57
CA THR A 15 -23.76 9.23 34.44
C THR A 15 -23.91 8.55 33.08
N MET A 16 -23.43 7.30 32.93
CA MET A 16 -23.64 6.53 31.69
C MET A 16 -25.10 6.10 31.50
N THR A 17 -25.82 5.80 32.59
CA THR A 17 -27.23 5.38 32.51
C THR A 17 -28.14 6.56 32.13
N ASN A 18 -27.86 7.76 32.65
CA ASN A 18 -28.59 8.97 32.28
C ASN A 18 -28.32 9.41 30.83
N ALA A 19 -27.08 9.27 30.33
CA ALA A 19 -26.75 9.58 28.94
C ALA A 19 -27.41 8.63 27.92
N VAL A 20 -27.68 7.36 28.31
CA VAL A 20 -28.42 6.41 27.47
C VAL A 20 -29.92 6.70 27.50
N ALA A 21 -30.46 7.10 28.65
CA ALA A 21 -31.86 7.52 28.77
C ALA A 21 -32.18 8.80 27.98
N ASP A 22 -31.25 9.76 27.92
CA ASP A 22 -31.41 10.99 27.12
C ASP A 22 -31.41 10.68 25.60
N ILE A 23 -30.66 9.67 25.14
CA ILE A 23 -30.63 9.23 23.74
C ILE A 23 -31.93 8.47 23.36
N GLU A 24 -32.49 7.68 24.28
CA GLU A 24 -33.78 7.01 24.04
C GLU A 24 -34.97 7.98 24.06
N GLN A 25 -34.89 9.12 24.78
CA GLN A 25 -35.94 10.15 24.78
C GLN A 25 -35.90 11.08 23.55
N GLU A 26 -34.73 11.33 22.92
CA GLU A 26 -34.66 12.09 21.66
C GLU A 26 -35.22 11.32 20.45
N THR A 27 -35.24 9.98 20.52
CA THR A 27 -35.67 9.11 19.40
C THR A 27 -37.18 9.24 19.05
N PRO A 28 -38.14 9.30 20.01
CA PRO A 28 -39.56 9.48 19.71
C PRO A 28 -39.96 10.91 19.31
N GLU A 29 -39.22 11.96 19.68
CA GLU A 29 -39.52 13.34 19.24
C GLU A 29 -39.20 13.56 17.76
N ILE A 30 -38.09 12.97 17.28
CA ILE A 30 -37.70 13.00 15.86
C ILE A 30 -38.71 12.23 14.98
N GLU A 31 -39.37 11.21 15.54
CA GLU A 31 -40.41 10.44 14.84
C GLU A 31 -41.75 11.17 14.80
N LYS A 32 -42.08 11.96 15.82
CA LYS A 32 -43.24 12.87 15.85
C LYS A 32 -43.08 14.04 14.87
N GLU A 33 -41.88 14.64 14.77
CA GLU A 33 -41.61 15.69 13.78
C GLU A 33 -41.68 15.17 12.34
N ARG A 34 -41.29 13.91 12.09
CA ARG A 34 -41.45 13.25 10.79
C ARG A 34 -42.91 12.96 10.44
N GLN A 35 -43.77 12.66 11.42
CA GLN A 35 -45.20 12.45 11.18
C GLN A 35 -45.95 13.76 10.92
N LEU A 36 -45.55 14.87 11.58
CA LEU A 36 -46.13 16.19 11.32
C LEU A 36 -45.72 16.78 9.96
N ALA A 37 -44.53 16.44 9.45
CA ALA A 37 -44.08 16.87 8.12
C ALA A 37 -44.72 16.10 6.95
N GLY A 38 -45.51 15.04 7.21
CA GLY A 38 -46.02 14.10 6.22
C GLY A 38 -47.48 14.28 5.77
N VAL A 39 -48.20 15.29 6.26
CA VAL A 39 -49.64 15.46 5.94
C VAL A 39 -49.87 16.73 5.12
N GLY A 40 -49.85 16.61 3.79
CA GLY A 40 -50.28 17.69 2.90
C GLY A 40 -50.04 17.41 1.41
N ALA A 41 -51.13 17.08 0.70
CA ALA A 41 -51.26 16.93 -0.76
C ALA A 41 -50.55 15.72 -1.40
N GLY A 42 -51.16 14.84 -2.20
CA GLY A 42 -52.41 14.92 -2.97
C GLY A 42 -52.14 14.23 -4.31
N ALA A 43 -52.62 12.99 -4.44
CA ALA A 43 -52.84 12.15 -5.63
C ALA A 43 -52.02 12.38 -6.93
N GLY A 44 -51.24 11.37 -7.33
CA GLY A 44 -50.66 11.27 -8.68
C GLY A 44 -49.78 10.03 -8.88
N THR A 45 -50.37 8.98 -9.45
CA THR A 45 -49.82 7.69 -9.85
C THR A 45 -48.51 7.80 -10.66
N VAL A 46 -47.43 7.10 -10.28
CA VAL A 46 -46.60 6.22 -11.14
C VAL A 46 -45.70 5.36 -10.21
N ALA A 47 -45.84 4.04 -10.34
CA ALA A 47 -45.00 3.05 -9.70
C ALA A 47 -43.55 3.10 -10.25
N ASN A 48 -42.55 3.22 -9.39
CA ASN A 48 -41.24 2.64 -9.67
C ASN A 48 -40.50 2.30 -8.37
N GLY A 49 -40.14 1.02 -8.22
CA GLY A 49 -39.51 0.47 -7.03
C GLY A 49 -38.10 1.03 -6.82
N LYS A 50 -37.92 1.87 -5.81
CA LYS A 50 -36.60 2.25 -5.31
C LYS A 50 -36.05 1.12 -4.44
N LYS A 51 -35.13 0.33 -5.00
CA LYS A 51 -34.17 -0.45 -4.20
C LYS A 51 -33.37 0.53 -3.32
N LYS A 52 -33.23 0.20 -2.04
CA LYS A 52 -32.47 0.99 -1.04
C LYS A 52 -31.05 1.29 -1.54
N PRO A 53 -30.53 2.54 -1.43
CA PRO A 53 -29.25 2.95 -2.02
C PRO A 53 -28.01 2.69 -1.12
N HIS A 54 -28.11 1.86 -0.08
CA HIS A 54 -27.03 1.75 0.92
C HIS A 54 -25.94 0.72 0.59
N ASP A 55 -26.22 -0.32 -0.20
CA ASP A 55 -25.24 -1.40 -0.46
C ASP A 55 -24.35 -1.13 -1.69
N HIS A 56 -24.75 -0.25 -2.60
CA HIS A 56 -23.95 0.13 -3.77
C HIS A 56 -22.96 1.27 -3.52
N ALA A 57 -23.14 2.03 -2.44
CA ALA A 57 -22.23 3.13 -2.10
C ALA A 57 -20.87 2.57 -1.63
N LEU A 58 -20.86 1.54 -0.77
CA LEU A 58 -19.63 0.88 -0.31
C LEU A 58 -18.89 0.18 -1.45
N ALA A 59 -19.59 -0.49 -2.36
CA ALA A 59 -18.98 -1.13 -3.53
C ALA A 59 -18.36 -0.14 -4.51
N SER A 60 -18.87 1.10 -4.58
CA SER A 60 -18.20 2.17 -5.34
C SER A 60 -16.96 2.70 -4.62
N ILE A 61 -16.93 2.71 -3.29
CA ILE A 61 -15.84 3.31 -2.49
C ILE A 61 -14.56 2.43 -2.45
N LEU A 62 -14.64 1.14 -2.77
CA LEU A 62 -13.54 0.15 -2.59
C LEU A 62 -12.45 0.15 -3.68
N GLY A 63 -12.43 1.11 -4.62
CA GLY A 63 -11.50 1.08 -5.76
C GLY A 63 -10.10 1.64 -5.44
N PRO A 64 -9.99 2.92 -5.04
CA PRO A 64 -8.72 3.63 -4.91
C PRO A 64 -7.72 3.00 -3.93
N ALA A 65 -8.16 2.59 -2.73
CA ALA A 65 -7.22 2.05 -1.75
C ALA A 65 -6.73 0.65 -2.12
N PHE A 66 -7.54 -0.15 -2.82
CA PHE A 66 -7.12 -1.47 -3.30
C PHE A 66 -6.06 -1.36 -4.41
N VAL A 67 -6.20 -0.37 -5.30
CA VAL A 67 -5.15 -0.08 -6.29
C VAL A 67 -3.86 0.37 -5.60
N ALA A 68 -3.95 1.24 -4.60
CA ALA A 68 -2.77 1.64 -3.81
C ALA A 68 -2.16 0.47 -3.02
N ALA A 69 -3.00 -0.45 -2.50
CA ALA A 69 -2.56 -1.60 -1.72
C ALA A 69 -1.80 -2.65 -2.55
N VAL A 70 -2.03 -2.72 -3.87
CA VAL A 70 -1.26 -3.59 -4.76
C VAL A 70 0.23 -3.27 -4.75
N ALA A 71 0.60 -1.99 -4.62
CA ALA A 71 2.01 -1.61 -4.53
C ALA A 71 2.69 -2.33 -3.35
N TYR A 72 1.98 -2.54 -2.24
CA TYR A 72 2.51 -3.19 -1.03
C TYR A 72 2.69 -4.71 -1.13
N VAL A 73 2.34 -5.32 -2.26
CA VAL A 73 2.52 -6.75 -2.53
C VAL A 73 3.34 -6.96 -3.80
N ASP A 74 4.23 -6.01 -4.13
CA ASP A 74 5.12 -6.06 -5.29
C ASP A 74 6.25 -7.10 -5.14
N PRO A 75 7.02 -7.40 -6.20
CA PRO A 75 8.15 -8.31 -6.11
C PRO A 75 9.26 -7.87 -5.13
N GLY A 76 9.38 -6.57 -4.86
CA GLY A 76 10.31 -6.04 -3.85
C GLY A 76 9.93 -6.48 -2.45
N ASN A 77 8.65 -6.35 -2.08
CA ASN A 77 8.08 -6.84 -0.83
C ASN A 77 8.17 -8.37 -0.75
N VAL A 78 7.91 -9.08 -1.85
CA VAL A 78 8.05 -10.54 -1.92
C VAL A 78 9.47 -10.96 -1.54
N ALA A 79 10.48 -10.35 -2.16
CA ALA A 79 11.88 -10.66 -1.86
C ALA A 79 12.25 -10.35 -0.40
N ALA A 80 11.91 -9.16 0.10
CA ALA A 80 12.21 -8.78 1.48
C ALA A 80 11.54 -9.73 2.50
N ASN A 81 10.27 -10.08 2.29
CA ASN A 81 9.53 -10.95 3.21
C ASN A 81 10.03 -12.39 3.18
N ILE A 82 10.34 -12.93 2.00
CA ILE A 82 10.85 -14.29 1.87
C ILE A 82 12.26 -14.40 2.44
N THR A 83 13.17 -13.50 2.08
CA THR A 83 14.55 -13.53 2.58
C THR A 83 14.57 -13.33 4.10
N SER A 84 13.72 -12.46 4.65
CA SER A 84 13.61 -12.28 6.09
C SER A 84 13.10 -13.52 6.83
N GLY A 85 12.06 -14.18 6.30
CA GLY A 85 11.53 -15.41 6.87
C GLY A 85 12.52 -16.57 6.76
N ALA A 86 13.21 -16.72 5.64
CA ALA A 86 14.20 -17.79 5.43
C ALA A 86 15.43 -17.62 6.35
N ARG A 87 15.89 -16.40 6.61
CA ARG A 87 17.07 -16.14 7.45
C ARG A 87 16.78 -16.03 8.93
N TYR A 88 15.68 -15.40 9.33
CA TYR A 88 15.38 -15.06 10.73
C TYR A 88 14.12 -15.75 11.27
N GLY A 89 13.49 -16.61 10.48
CA GLY A 89 12.26 -17.29 10.86
C GLY A 89 11.16 -16.29 11.23
N TYR A 90 10.54 -16.51 12.38
CA TYR A 90 9.42 -15.70 12.88
C TYR A 90 9.86 -14.39 13.58
N LEU A 91 11.17 -14.13 13.73
CA LEU A 91 11.69 -13.02 14.53
C LEU A 91 11.18 -11.63 14.08
N LEU A 92 11.00 -11.45 12.76
CA LEU A 92 10.71 -10.15 12.16
C LEU A 92 9.22 -9.93 11.86
N VAL A 93 8.34 -10.82 12.32
CA VAL A 93 6.88 -10.70 12.17
C VAL A 93 6.36 -9.38 12.75
N TRP A 94 6.81 -9.00 13.95
CA TRP A 94 6.38 -7.75 14.58
C TRP A 94 6.79 -6.49 13.78
N VAL A 95 7.95 -6.53 13.12
CA VAL A 95 8.44 -5.43 12.28
C VAL A 95 7.50 -5.22 11.11
N LEU A 96 7.09 -6.32 10.46
CA LEU A 96 6.16 -6.28 9.35
C LEU A 96 4.78 -5.78 9.76
N VAL A 97 4.26 -6.21 10.92
CA VAL A 97 2.99 -5.72 11.46
C VAL A 97 3.07 -4.22 11.76
N LEU A 98 4.17 -3.76 12.35
CA LEU A 98 4.42 -2.35 12.60
C LEU A 98 4.53 -1.55 11.29
N ALA A 99 5.25 -2.07 10.29
CA ALA A 99 5.38 -1.49 8.96
C ALA A 99 4.03 -1.29 8.29
N ASN A 100 3.16 -2.30 8.38
CA ASN A 100 1.81 -2.23 7.82
C ASN A 100 0.94 -1.21 8.57
N ALA A 101 1.01 -1.17 9.91
CA ALA A 101 0.30 -0.17 10.71
C ALA A 101 0.71 1.27 10.37
N MET A 102 2.02 1.51 10.16
CA MET A 102 2.52 2.81 9.70
C MET A 102 2.04 3.14 8.29
N SER A 103 1.97 2.14 7.41
CA SER A 103 1.47 2.31 6.05
C SER A 103 0.00 2.70 6.00
N VAL A 104 -0.83 2.11 6.88
CA VAL A 104 -2.24 2.53 7.06
C VAL A 104 -2.34 4.00 7.42
N LEU A 105 -1.50 4.48 8.35
CA LEU A 105 -1.46 5.88 8.74
C LEU A 105 -1.08 6.77 7.55
N ILE A 106 0.02 6.44 6.85
CA ILE A 106 0.54 7.23 5.73
C ILE A 106 -0.47 7.28 4.57
N GLN A 107 -1.05 6.14 4.20
CA GLN A 107 -1.99 6.06 3.09
C GLN A 107 -3.31 6.76 3.39
N TYR A 108 -3.80 6.66 4.63
CA TYR A 108 -4.98 7.43 5.05
C TYR A 108 -4.70 8.94 4.97
N GLN A 109 -3.50 9.39 5.35
CA GLN A 109 -3.14 10.80 5.26
C GLN A 109 -3.02 11.29 3.81
N SER A 110 -2.48 10.45 2.93
CA SER A 110 -2.45 10.75 1.48
C SER A 110 -3.85 10.90 0.89
N ALA A 111 -4.73 9.93 1.16
CA ALA A 111 -6.12 9.98 0.72
C ALA A 111 -6.87 11.19 1.29
N LYS A 112 -6.67 11.48 2.59
CA LYS A 112 -7.26 12.64 3.26
C LYS A 112 -6.80 13.95 2.63
N LEU A 113 -5.52 14.06 2.25
CA LEU A 113 -4.99 15.22 1.54
C LEU A 113 -5.77 15.44 0.24
N GLY A 114 -5.86 14.41 -0.62
CA GLY A 114 -6.63 14.47 -1.86
C GLY A 114 -8.09 14.90 -1.63
N ILE A 115 -8.81 14.21 -0.73
CA ILE A 115 -10.23 14.49 -0.44
C ILE A 115 -10.47 15.94 -0.02
N VAL A 116 -9.62 16.48 0.86
CA VAL A 116 -9.84 17.80 1.46
C VAL A 116 -9.46 18.92 0.49
N THR A 117 -8.37 18.76 -0.25
CA THR A 117 -7.83 19.80 -1.13
C THR A 117 -8.36 19.72 -2.55
N ASN A 118 -8.91 18.57 -2.96
CA ASN A 118 -9.14 18.18 -4.36
C ASN A 118 -7.88 18.33 -5.24
N LYS A 119 -6.70 18.19 -4.63
CA LYS A 119 -5.40 18.25 -5.33
C LYS A 119 -4.53 17.09 -4.91
N SER A 120 -3.74 16.56 -5.83
CA SER A 120 -2.76 15.52 -5.52
C SER A 120 -1.56 16.10 -4.76
N LEU A 121 -0.82 15.23 -4.08
CA LEU A 121 0.42 15.64 -3.40
C LEU A 121 1.46 16.22 -4.39
N PRO A 122 1.69 15.63 -5.58
CA PRO A 122 2.54 16.23 -6.62
C PRO A 122 2.07 17.61 -7.07
N GLU A 123 0.76 17.84 -7.27
CA GLU A 123 0.22 19.15 -7.64
C GLU A 123 0.50 20.21 -6.56
N LEU A 124 0.28 19.88 -5.28
CA LEU A 124 0.55 20.78 -4.17
C LEU A 124 2.04 21.11 -4.00
N LEU A 125 2.90 20.13 -4.26
CA LEU A 125 4.35 20.32 -4.31
C LEU A 125 4.72 21.22 -5.49
N GLY A 126 4.17 20.94 -6.68
CA GLY A 126 4.27 21.78 -7.87
C GLY A 126 3.95 23.22 -7.53
N GLU A 127 2.72 23.53 -7.12
CA GLU A 127 2.25 24.90 -6.84
C GLU A 127 3.12 25.69 -5.84
N ARG A 128 3.82 25.02 -4.93
CA ARG A 128 4.56 25.66 -3.83
C ARG A 128 6.08 25.66 -4.00
N MET A 129 6.62 24.90 -4.96
CA MET A 129 8.06 24.83 -5.24
C MET A 129 8.46 25.78 -6.38
N SER A 130 9.70 26.29 -6.33
CA SER A 130 10.32 27.02 -7.43
C SER A 130 10.59 26.10 -8.62
N ASP A 131 10.74 26.65 -9.83
CA ASP A 131 10.95 25.87 -11.06
C ASP A 131 12.16 24.91 -10.96
N ALA A 132 13.27 25.37 -10.36
CA ALA A 132 14.43 24.53 -10.11
C ALA A 132 14.14 23.40 -9.10
N GLY A 133 13.37 23.68 -8.05
CA GLY A 133 12.96 22.68 -7.06
C GLY A 133 12.05 21.62 -7.66
N ARG A 134 11.09 22.03 -8.50
CA ARG A 134 10.19 21.12 -9.24
C ARG A 134 10.98 20.16 -10.12
N PHE A 135 11.95 20.68 -10.88
CA PHE A 135 12.78 19.86 -11.76
C PHE A 135 13.66 18.86 -10.97
N MET A 136 14.31 19.29 -9.88
CA MET A 136 15.10 18.38 -9.05
C MET A 136 14.25 17.29 -8.40
N PHE A 137 13.06 17.64 -7.92
CA PHE A 137 12.12 16.67 -7.35
C PHE A 137 11.63 15.69 -8.42
N PHE A 138 11.35 16.18 -9.62
CA PHE A 138 10.99 15.33 -10.75
C PHE A 138 12.11 14.35 -11.11
N MET A 139 13.35 14.81 -11.25
CA MET A 139 14.51 13.93 -11.51
C MET A 139 14.64 12.84 -10.45
N GLN A 140 14.43 13.21 -9.18
CA GLN A 140 14.47 12.28 -8.06
C GLN A 140 13.33 11.27 -8.12
N ALA A 141 12.10 11.70 -8.42
CA ALA A 141 10.94 10.83 -8.58
C ALA A 141 11.09 9.86 -9.76
N GLU A 142 11.68 10.33 -10.87
CA GLU A 142 11.96 9.50 -12.05
C GLU A 142 12.98 8.40 -11.74
N VAL A 143 14.03 8.73 -10.98
CA VAL A 143 15.02 7.73 -10.53
C VAL A 143 14.38 6.67 -9.62
N ILE A 144 13.46 7.05 -8.72
CA ILE A 144 12.70 6.08 -7.91
C ILE A 144 11.80 5.22 -8.81
N ALA A 145 11.14 5.82 -9.80
CA ALA A 145 10.24 5.10 -10.70
C ALA A 145 11.01 4.05 -11.51
N ILE A 146 12.19 4.39 -12.03
CA ILE A 146 13.11 3.45 -12.70
C ILE A 146 13.51 2.31 -11.75
N ALA A 147 13.87 2.62 -10.51
CA ALA A 147 14.26 1.60 -9.52
C ALA A 147 13.10 0.66 -9.13
N THR A 148 11.88 1.19 -9.10
CA THR A 148 10.66 0.40 -8.84
C THR A 148 10.38 -0.52 -10.04
N ASP A 149 10.39 0.03 -11.26
CA ASP A 149 10.16 -0.73 -12.48
C ASP A 149 11.22 -1.82 -12.69
N LEU A 150 12.48 -1.56 -12.30
CA LEU A 150 13.53 -2.56 -12.28
C LEU A 150 13.16 -3.76 -11.39
N ALA A 151 12.70 -3.51 -10.16
CA ALA A 151 12.30 -4.57 -9.24
C ALA A 151 11.15 -5.42 -9.81
N GLU A 152 10.17 -4.77 -10.42
CA GLU A 152 8.98 -5.43 -10.96
C GLU A 152 9.28 -6.21 -12.25
N VAL A 153 10.09 -5.65 -13.15
CA VAL A 153 10.53 -6.33 -14.38
C VAL A 153 11.38 -7.55 -14.03
N ILE A 154 12.27 -7.45 -13.04
CA ILE A 154 13.04 -8.60 -12.54
C ILE A 154 12.09 -9.65 -11.95
N GLY A 155 11.16 -9.25 -11.09
CA GLY A 155 10.19 -10.17 -10.48
C GLY A 155 9.37 -10.93 -11.52
N GLY A 156 8.87 -10.23 -12.54
CA GLY A 156 8.08 -10.82 -13.60
C GLY A 156 8.91 -11.69 -14.54
N ALA A 157 10.16 -11.30 -14.83
CA ALA A 157 11.10 -12.10 -15.59
C ALA A 157 11.43 -13.42 -14.89
N ILE A 158 11.63 -13.38 -13.57
CA ILE A 158 11.84 -14.58 -12.74
C ILE A 158 10.57 -15.45 -12.77
N ALA A 159 9.38 -14.87 -12.59
CA ALA A 159 8.13 -15.62 -12.66
C ALA A 159 7.93 -16.35 -14.00
N LEU A 160 8.23 -15.69 -15.13
CA LEU A 160 8.16 -16.29 -16.45
C LEU A 160 9.24 -17.35 -16.70
N ASN A 161 10.45 -17.14 -16.17
CA ASN A 161 11.50 -18.15 -16.22
C ASN A 161 11.07 -19.42 -15.48
N LEU A 162 10.44 -19.28 -14.32
CA LEU A 162 10.00 -20.41 -13.50
C LEU A 162 8.78 -21.13 -14.09
N LEU A 163 7.86 -20.42 -14.75
CA LEU A 163 6.66 -21.01 -15.36
C LEU A 163 6.92 -21.67 -16.72
N PHE A 164 7.71 -21.01 -17.58
CA PHE A 164 7.85 -21.40 -18.99
C PHE A 164 9.29 -21.68 -19.41
N GLY A 165 10.27 -21.50 -18.52
CA GLY A 165 11.69 -21.66 -18.86
C GLY A 165 12.26 -20.54 -19.72
N PHE A 166 11.58 -19.38 -19.82
CA PHE A 166 12.06 -18.28 -20.65
C PHE A 166 13.35 -17.64 -20.10
N PRO A 167 14.31 -17.27 -20.95
CA PRO A 167 15.45 -16.43 -20.54
C PRO A 167 14.97 -15.14 -19.88
N LEU A 168 15.65 -14.69 -18.81
CA LEU A 168 15.25 -13.52 -18.01
C LEU A 168 15.03 -12.27 -18.88
N PHE A 169 15.88 -12.01 -19.86
CA PHE A 169 15.72 -10.87 -20.76
C PHE A 169 14.44 -10.93 -21.59
N ILE A 170 14.09 -12.10 -22.13
CA ILE A 170 12.85 -12.31 -22.88
C ILE A 170 11.66 -12.15 -21.93
N GLY A 171 11.77 -12.69 -20.72
CA GLY A 171 10.77 -12.50 -19.66
C GLY A 171 10.53 -11.01 -19.39
N GLY A 172 11.59 -10.24 -19.17
CA GLY A 172 11.50 -8.79 -18.94
C GLY A 172 10.86 -8.04 -20.11
N LEU A 173 11.18 -8.42 -21.35
CA LEU A 173 10.57 -7.84 -22.55
C LEU A 173 9.06 -8.14 -22.63
N VAL A 174 8.66 -9.37 -22.33
CA VAL A 174 7.25 -9.78 -22.30
C VAL A 174 6.48 -9.02 -21.22
N ILE A 175 7.03 -8.92 -20.01
CA ILE A 175 6.43 -8.14 -18.91
C ILE A 175 6.28 -6.68 -19.30
N GLY A 176 7.33 -6.08 -19.87
CA GLY A 176 7.29 -4.72 -20.37
C GLY A 176 6.24 -4.50 -21.45
N ALA A 177 6.08 -5.44 -22.38
CA ALA A 177 5.05 -5.36 -23.42
C ALA A 177 3.63 -5.48 -22.85
N ILE A 178 3.39 -6.47 -21.98
CA ILE A 178 2.08 -6.69 -21.35
C ILE A 178 1.69 -5.51 -20.47
N SER A 179 2.61 -5.01 -19.64
CA SER A 179 2.34 -3.84 -18.80
C SER A 179 2.08 -2.59 -19.63
N THR A 180 2.76 -2.42 -20.77
CA THR A 180 2.48 -1.33 -21.71
C THR A 180 1.06 -1.44 -22.29
N VAL A 181 0.60 -2.64 -22.61
CA VAL A 181 -0.79 -2.85 -23.07
C VAL A 181 -1.80 -2.55 -21.95
N MET A 182 -1.49 -2.88 -20.69
CA MET A 182 -2.34 -2.51 -19.55
C MET A 182 -2.51 -0.98 -19.41
N LEU A 183 -1.53 -0.18 -19.85
CA LEU A 183 -1.63 1.29 -19.84
C LEU A 183 -2.78 1.82 -20.71
N TRP A 184 -3.17 1.13 -21.78
CA TRP A 184 -4.29 1.57 -22.61
C TRP A 184 -5.65 1.56 -21.90
N PHE A 185 -5.75 0.83 -20.79
CA PHE A 185 -6.94 0.84 -19.95
C PHE A 185 -6.92 1.93 -18.88
N GLN A 186 -5.84 2.74 -18.81
CA GLN A 186 -5.67 3.79 -17.80
C GLN A 186 -6.27 5.13 -18.29
N GLY A 187 -7.10 5.75 -17.44
CA GLY A 187 -7.67 7.09 -17.65
C GLY A 187 -9.14 7.13 -18.05
N GLY A 188 -9.84 8.20 -17.66
CA GLY A 188 -11.21 8.50 -18.08
C GLY A 188 -12.26 7.44 -17.71
N LYS A 189 -13.20 7.15 -18.63
CA LYS A 189 -14.30 6.18 -18.39
C LYS A 189 -13.82 4.74 -18.13
N THR A 190 -12.58 4.42 -18.49
CA THR A 190 -11.96 3.10 -18.31
C THR A 190 -11.25 2.92 -16.97
N GLN A 191 -11.13 3.95 -16.13
CA GLN A 191 -10.52 3.85 -14.79
C GLN A 191 -11.18 2.79 -13.91
N THR A 192 -12.51 2.70 -13.92
CA THR A 192 -13.23 1.65 -13.16
C THR A 192 -12.92 0.24 -13.68
N THR A 193 -12.53 0.11 -14.95
CA THR A 193 -12.07 -1.17 -15.52
C THR A 193 -10.65 -1.47 -15.07
N PHE A 194 -9.76 -0.46 -15.05
CA PHE A 194 -8.43 -0.59 -14.49
C PHE A 194 -8.46 -1.01 -13.01
N GLU A 195 -9.24 -0.33 -12.17
CA GLU A 195 -9.42 -0.69 -10.75
C GLU A 195 -9.87 -2.14 -10.58
N ARG A 196 -10.84 -2.60 -11.39
CA ARG A 196 -11.31 -4.00 -11.37
C ARG A 196 -10.21 -5.00 -11.77
N ILE A 197 -9.43 -4.69 -12.81
CA ILE A 197 -8.32 -5.55 -13.25
C ILE A 197 -7.29 -5.69 -12.12
N ILE A 198 -6.93 -4.58 -11.48
CA ILE A 198 -5.97 -4.56 -10.37
C ILE A 198 -6.50 -5.31 -9.15
N ILE A 199 -7.79 -5.19 -8.82
CA ILE A 199 -8.42 -5.97 -7.74
C ILE A 199 -8.38 -7.48 -8.06
N VAL A 200 -8.66 -7.89 -9.30
CA VAL A 200 -8.56 -9.29 -9.71
C VAL A 200 -7.11 -9.79 -9.60
N MET A 201 -6.13 -9.00 -10.02
CA MET A 201 -4.72 -9.33 -9.83
C MET A 201 -4.37 -9.47 -8.35
N LEU A 202 -4.84 -8.56 -7.49
CA LEU A 202 -4.64 -8.64 -6.04
C LEU A 202 -5.22 -9.93 -5.43
N LEU A 203 -6.38 -10.38 -5.90
CA LEU A 203 -6.94 -11.67 -5.49
C LEU A 203 -6.06 -12.83 -5.95
N ILE A 204 -5.59 -12.83 -7.20
CA ILE A 204 -4.66 -13.86 -7.71
C ILE A 204 -3.37 -13.89 -6.88
N ILE A 205 -2.81 -12.73 -6.54
CA ILE A 205 -1.63 -12.59 -5.67
C ILE A 205 -1.91 -13.19 -4.29
N THR A 206 -3.06 -12.82 -3.70
CA THR A 206 -3.48 -13.29 -2.38
C THR A 206 -3.60 -14.81 -2.34
N PHE A 207 -4.30 -15.41 -3.30
CA PHE A 207 -4.39 -16.87 -3.39
C PHE A 207 -3.03 -17.50 -3.69
N GLY A 208 -2.22 -16.87 -4.55
CA GLY A 208 -0.88 -17.30 -4.92
C GLY A 208 0.04 -17.52 -3.73
N PHE A 209 0.05 -16.56 -2.81
CA PHE A 209 0.94 -16.57 -1.64
C PHE A 209 0.35 -17.27 -0.41
N ILE A 210 -0.97 -17.26 -0.23
CA ILE A 210 -1.60 -17.92 0.92
C ILE A 210 -1.75 -19.44 0.68
N ALA A 211 -1.84 -19.91 -0.56
CA ALA A 211 -1.99 -21.34 -0.86
C ALA A 211 -0.90 -22.22 -0.22
N GLY A 212 0.35 -21.75 -0.22
CA GLY A 212 1.46 -22.47 0.43
C GLY A 212 1.26 -22.65 1.95
N LEU A 213 0.62 -21.67 2.59
CA LEU A 213 0.35 -21.69 4.03
C LEU A 213 -0.69 -22.74 4.43
N PHE A 214 -1.63 -23.07 3.54
CA PHE A 214 -2.61 -24.14 3.77
C PHE A 214 -1.99 -25.54 3.66
N VAL A 215 -0.97 -25.70 2.82
CA VAL A 215 -0.28 -26.98 2.64
C VAL A 215 0.71 -27.24 3.78
N ALA A 216 1.45 -26.23 4.20
CA ALA A 216 2.32 -26.29 5.38
C ALA A 216 1.83 -25.31 6.46
N PRO A 217 0.79 -25.68 7.22
CA PRO A 217 0.25 -24.80 8.26
C PRO A 217 1.33 -24.43 9.28
N PRO A 218 1.58 -23.13 9.50
CA PRO A 218 2.58 -22.68 10.46
C PRO A 218 2.10 -22.93 11.89
N ASN A 219 3.03 -23.09 12.81
CA ASN A 219 2.68 -23.20 14.23
C ASN A 219 2.17 -21.84 14.75
N PRO A 220 0.89 -21.72 15.16
CA PRO A 220 0.33 -20.45 15.62
C PRO A 220 1.08 -19.87 16.83
N GLY A 221 1.63 -20.75 17.68
CA GLY A 221 2.40 -20.35 18.86
C GLY A 221 3.70 -19.64 18.50
N GLU A 222 4.40 -20.06 17.45
CA GLU A 222 5.64 -19.42 16.99
C GLU A 222 5.36 -18.10 16.26
N VAL A 223 4.27 -18.02 15.50
CA VAL A 223 3.81 -16.77 14.87
C VAL A 223 3.51 -15.71 15.92
N VAL A 224 2.76 -16.07 16.97
CA VAL A 224 2.43 -15.16 18.07
C VAL A 224 3.68 -14.76 18.86
N LYS A 225 4.63 -15.68 19.08
CA LYS A 225 5.94 -15.33 19.68
C LYS A 225 6.72 -14.35 18.81
N GLY A 226 6.63 -14.48 17.48
CA GLY A 226 7.22 -13.55 16.51
C GLY A 226 6.64 -12.13 16.56
N MET A 227 5.44 -11.95 17.13
CA MET A 227 4.86 -10.63 17.37
C MET A 227 5.51 -9.89 18.55
N ILE A 228 6.34 -10.56 19.36
CA ILE A 228 7.05 -9.94 20.47
C ILE A 228 8.30 -9.22 19.93
N PRO A 229 8.46 -7.91 20.14
CA PRO A 229 9.61 -7.17 19.64
C PRO A 229 10.93 -7.72 20.18
N ARG A 230 11.72 -8.35 19.30
CA ARG A 230 13.04 -8.90 19.58
C ARG A 230 13.95 -8.72 18.37
N PHE A 231 15.24 -8.51 18.63
CA PHE A 231 16.30 -8.48 17.63
C PHE A 231 17.40 -9.46 18.01
N GLN A 232 18.08 -10.01 17.01
CA GLN A 232 19.25 -10.89 17.18
C GLN A 232 20.40 -10.36 16.32
N GLY A 233 21.29 -9.59 16.95
CA GLY A 233 22.45 -9.00 16.28
C GLY A 233 22.11 -7.85 15.31
N ALA A 234 23.14 -7.28 14.70
CA ALA A 234 23.02 -6.14 13.79
C ALA A 234 22.28 -6.50 12.48
N ASP A 235 22.47 -7.71 11.99
CA ASP A 235 21.89 -8.14 10.71
C ASP A 235 20.36 -8.27 10.76
N SER A 236 19.79 -8.60 11.93
CA SER A 236 18.34 -8.61 12.12
C SER A 236 17.73 -7.20 12.11
N VAL A 237 18.46 -6.19 12.62
CA VAL A 237 18.06 -4.78 12.56
C VAL A 237 18.13 -4.26 11.13
N LEU A 238 19.13 -4.72 10.38
CA LEU A 238 19.28 -4.46 8.96
C LEU A 238 18.11 -4.98 8.14
N MET A 239 17.75 -6.25 8.33
CA MET A 239 16.58 -6.81 7.65
C MET A 239 15.28 -6.15 8.08
N ALA A 240 15.15 -5.76 9.35
CA ALA A 240 14.00 -4.99 9.81
C ALA A 240 13.90 -3.63 9.11
N ALA A 241 15.02 -2.92 8.95
CA ALA A 241 15.09 -1.67 8.18
C ALA A 241 14.75 -1.90 6.70
N SER A 242 15.19 -3.02 6.11
CA SER A 242 14.86 -3.42 4.74
C SER A 242 13.37 -3.70 4.54
N ILE A 243 12.73 -4.47 5.44
CA ILE A 243 11.28 -4.70 5.43
C ILE A 243 10.53 -3.36 5.51
N LEU A 244 10.97 -2.47 6.41
CA LEU A 244 10.33 -1.17 6.60
C LEU A 244 10.51 -0.25 5.39
N GLY A 245 11.69 -0.21 4.80
CA GLY A 245 11.98 0.53 3.56
C GLY A 245 11.16 0.02 2.39
N ALA A 246 11.13 -1.29 2.18
CA ALA A 246 10.35 -1.93 1.13
C ALA A 246 8.84 -1.75 1.31
N THR A 247 8.35 -1.57 2.54
CA THR A 247 6.90 -1.39 2.77
C THR A 247 6.45 0.01 2.39
N VAL A 248 7.26 1.06 2.58
CA VAL A 248 6.80 2.43 2.34
C VAL A 248 7.17 2.89 0.93
N MET A 249 6.22 2.80 0.00
CA MET A 249 6.43 3.20 -1.40
C MET A 249 6.02 4.66 -1.68
N PRO A 250 6.95 5.54 -2.09
CA PRO A 250 6.65 6.95 -2.38
C PRO A 250 5.59 7.14 -3.47
N HIS A 251 5.69 6.36 -4.55
CA HIS A 251 4.78 6.46 -5.69
C HIS A 251 3.34 6.08 -5.31
N ALA A 252 3.15 5.11 -4.41
CA ALA A 252 1.84 4.74 -3.89
C ALA A 252 1.24 5.88 -3.06
N ILE A 253 2.05 6.64 -2.33
CA ILE A 253 1.61 7.84 -1.59
C ILE A 253 1.10 8.89 -2.57
N TYR A 254 1.87 9.23 -3.62
CA TYR A 254 1.43 10.21 -4.61
C TYR A 254 0.15 9.77 -5.30
N LEU A 255 0.13 8.52 -5.76
CA LEU A 255 -0.98 7.97 -6.53
C LEU A 255 -2.30 7.93 -5.77
N HIS A 256 -2.27 7.55 -4.49
CA HIS A 256 -3.50 7.45 -3.71
C HIS A 256 -4.19 8.80 -3.52
N SER A 257 -3.41 9.89 -3.42
CA SER A 257 -4.00 11.24 -3.35
C SER A 257 -4.74 11.63 -4.64
N THR A 258 -4.29 11.14 -5.79
CA THR A 258 -4.92 11.37 -7.11
C THR A 258 -6.10 10.46 -7.36
N LEU A 259 -5.95 9.16 -7.11
CA LEU A 259 -7.01 8.17 -7.34
C LEU A 259 -8.32 8.55 -6.61
N VAL A 260 -8.20 9.10 -5.41
CA VAL A 260 -9.37 9.54 -4.65
C VAL A 260 -10.03 10.78 -5.27
N ASN A 261 -9.25 11.69 -5.87
CA ASN A 261 -9.79 12.84 -6.59
C ASN A 261 -10.55 12.42 -7.85
N ASP A 262 -9.94 11.54 -8.65
CA ASP A 262 -10.52 11.03 -9.90
C ASP A 262 -11.82 10.26 -9.65
N HIS A 263 -11.83 9.44 -8.61
CA HIS A 263 -12.98 8.63 -8.22
C HIS A 263 -14.24 9.48 -7.96
N TYR A 264 -14.08 10.69 -7.40
CA TYR A 264 -15.17 11.61 -7.10
C TYR A 264 -15.37 12.72 -8.15
N ALA A 265 -14.67 12.70 -9.28
CA ALA A 265 -14.73 13.75 -10.30
C ALA A 265 -16.05 13.74 -11.13
N GLY A 266 -16.75 12.61 -11.20
CA GLY A 266 -17.86 12.39 -12.14
C GLY A 266 -19.29 12.43 -11.58
N GLY A 267 -19.53 12.78 -10.31
CA GLY A 267 -20.86 12.70 -9.69
C GLY A 267 -21.11 13.64 -8.50
N GLU A 268 -22.28 13.52 -7.85
CA GLU A 268 -22.58 14.23 -6.60
C GLU A 268 -21.57 13.83 -5.53
N LYS A 269 -20.69 14.76 -5.16
CA LYS A 269 -19.68 14.52 -4.13
C LYS A 269 -20.37 14.36 -2.77
N PRO A 270 -20.24 13.20 -2.09
CA PRO A 270 -20.70 13.08 -0.72
C PRO A 270 -19.98 14.08 0.17
N SER A 271 -20.54 14.41 1.34
CA SER A 271 -19.86 15.28 2.30
C SER A 271 -18.44 14.79 2.59
N ILE A 272 -17.47 15.70 2.75
CA ILE A 272 -16.07 15.38 3.10
C ILE A 272 -16.00 14.43 4.30
N LYS A 273 -16.90 14.58 5.29
CA LYS A 273 -16.97 13.69 6.46
C LYS A 273 -17.25 12.23 6.08
N THR A 274 -18.14 12.03 5.11
CA THR A 274 -18.51 10.69 4.61
C THR A 274 -17.39 10.10 3.76
N GLN A 275 -16.77 10.91 2.89
CA GLN A 275 -15.61 10.48 2.10
C GLN A 275 -14.44 10.04 2.99
N LEU A 276 -14.12 10.81 4.03
CA LEU A 276 -13.05 10.47 4.98
C LEU A 276 -13.37 9.20 5.79
N ARG A 277 -14.63 8.98 6.18
CA ARG A 277 -15.04 7.73 6.85
C ARG A 277 -14.93 6.53 5.93
N GLY A 278 -15.38 6.68 4.68
CA GLY A 278 -15.27 5.64 3.65
C GLY A 278 -13.81 5.29 3.37
N SER A 279 -12.99 6.30 3.07
CA SER A 279 -11.55 6.14 2.84
C SER A 279 -10.84 5.50 4.02
N LYS A 280 -11.19 5.85 5.27
CA LYS A 280 -10.61 5.18 6.45
C LYS A 280 -10.88 3.67 6.47
N ILE A 281 -12.11 3.26 6.16
CA ILE A 281 -12.49 1.85 6.14
C ILE A 281 -11.81 1.15 4.95
N ASP A 282 -11.78 1.79 3.79
CA ASP A 282 -11.19 1.26 2.56
C ASP A 282 -9.67 1.04 2.71
N VAL A 283 -8.93 2.08 3.13
CA VAL A 283 -7.49 1.99 3.43
C VAL A 283 -7.19 0.88 4.44
N ALA A 284 -8.01 0.79 5.50
CA ALA A 284 -7.81 -0.22 6.54
C ALA A 284 -7.97 -1.64 6.00
N TRP A 285 -9.02 -1.90 5.21
CA TRP A 285 -9.25 -3.23 4.63
C TRP A 285 -8.24 -3.59 3.54
N ALA A 286 -7.93 -2.64 2.64
CA ALA A 286 -6.99 -2.85 1.55
C ALA A 286 -5.59 -3.19 2.08
N LEU A 287 -5.10 -2.44 3.08
CA LEU A 287 -3.79 -2.70 3.69
C LEU A 287 -3.80 -3.84 4.71
N LEU A 288 -4.95 -4.18 5.32
CA LEU A 288 -5.06 -5.41 6.10
C LEU A 288 -4.90 -6.64 5.20
N LEU A 289 -5.50 -6.61 4.00
CA LEU A 289 -5.33 -7.65 2.99
C LEU A 289 -3.86 -7.74 2.55
N ALA A 290 -3.25 -6.63 2.11
CA ALA A 290 -1.85 -6.59 1.70
C ALA A 290 -0.90 -7.05 2.82
N GLY A 291 -1.13 -6.58 4.05
CA GLY A 291 -0.36 -7.01 5.22
C GLY A 291 -0.50 -8.48 5.55
N THR A 292 -1.68 -9.06 5.35
CA THR A 292 -1.92 -10.50 5.55
C THR A 292 -1.17 -11.31 4.50
N VAL A 293 -1.13 -10.85 3.26
CA VAL A 293 -0.33 -11.46 2.18
C VAL A 293 1.15 -11.40 2.52
N ASN A 294 1.66 -10.24 2.94
CA ASN A 294 3.05 -10.08 3.34
C ASN A 294 3.41 -10.97 4.54
N LEU A 295 2.53 -11.07 5.52
CA LEU A 295 2.73 -11.93 6.69
C LEU A 295 2.71 -13.40 6.29
N ALA A 296 1.81 -13.81 5.39
CA ALA A 296 1.75 -15.17 4.87
C ALA A 296 3.03 -15.55 4.14
N MET A 297 3.61 -14.64 3.33
CA MET A 297 4.89 -14.87 2.64
C MET A 297 6.04 -15.05 3.63
N LEU A 298 6.16 -14.17 4.63
CA LEU A 298 7.21 -14.25 5.65
C LEU A 298 7.07 -15.55 6.45
N VAL A 299 5.87 -15.88 6.90
CA VAL A 299 5.61 -17.09 7.68
C VAL A 299 5.83 -18.36 6.86
N LEU A 300 5.42 -18.37 5.59
CA LEU A 300 5.70 -19.49 4.68
C LEU A 300 7.21 -19.71 4.56
N ALA A 301 7.99 -18.65 4.35
CA ALA A 301 9.44 -18.73 4.29
C ALA A 301 10.05 -19.17 5.62
N ALA A 302 9.56 -18.64 6.75
CA ALA A 302 10.00 -19.04 8.08
C ALA A 302 9.73 -20.51 8.41
N ASN A 303 8.64 -21.08 7.87
CA ASN A 303 8.26 -22.46 8.12
C ASN A 303 8.96 -23.44 7.16
N SER A 304 9.07 -23.08 5.89
CA SER A 304 9.49 -24.01 4.83
C SER A 304 10.92 -23.80 4.35
N LEU A 305 11.52 -22.63 4.56
CA LEU A 305 12.85 -22.26 4.04
C LEU A 305 13.89 -22.03 5.13
N HIS A 306 13.48 -21.96 6.40
CA HIS A 306 14.37 -21.57 7.48
C HIS A 306 15.50 -22.60 7.68
N GLY A 307 16.74 -22.13 7.56
CA GLY A 307 17.95 -22.97 7.68
C GLY A 307 18.39 -23.61 6.36
N MET A 308 17.70 -23.36 5.24
CA MET A 308 18.14 -23.80 3.91
C MET A 308 19.14 -22.80 3.31
N SER A 309 20.17 -23.30 2.63
CA SER A 309 21.12 -22.47 1.90
C SER A 309 20.59 -22.12 0.51
N GLY A 310 20.91 -20.91 0.01
CA GLY A 310 20.54 -20.47 -1.35
C GLY A 310 19.13 -19.88 -1.50
N THR A 311 18.43 -19.60 -0.40
CA THR A 311 17.06 -19.02 -0.39
C THR A 311 17.04 -17.49 -0.38
N ASP A 312 18.19 -16.85 -0.59
CA ASP A 312 18.35 -15.40 -0.55
C ASP A 312 17.86 -14.69 -1.83
N SER A 313 17.54 -15.47 -2.86
CA SER A 313 17.00 -14.99 -4.13
C SER A 313 15.57 -15.49 -4.33
N ILE A 314 14.76 -14.75 -5.10
CA ILE A 314 13.38 -15.13 -5.43
C ILE A 314 13.35 -16.50 -6.16
N ASP A 315 14.29 -16.74 -7.08
CA ASP A 315 14.41 -18.02 -7.79
C ASP A 315 14.76 -19.18 -6.84
N GLY A 316 15.76 -18.99 -5.97
CA GLY A 316 16.16 -19.99 -4.99
C GLY A 316 15.04 -20.31 -3.99
N ALA A 317 14.33 -19.28 -3.52
CA ALA A 317 13.19 -19.46 -2.63
C ALA A 317 12.03 -20.18 -3.31
N GLN A 318 11.71 -19.87 -4.57
CA GLN A 318 10.65 -20.57 -5.28
C GLN A 318 11.01 -22.04 -5.51
N ARG A 319 12.26 -22.34 -5.88
CA ARG A 319 12.70 -23.73 -6.07
C ARG A 319 12.64 -24.51 -4.77
N ALA A 320 13.05 -23.90 -3.67
CA ALA A 320 12.94 -24.51 -2.34
C ALA A 320 11.48 -24.70 -1.92
N ILE A 321 10.59 -23.75 -2.21
CA ILE A 321 9.13 -23.91 -2.05
C ILE A 321 8.62 -25.09 -2.89
N ALA A 322 9.02 -25.21 -4.17
CA ALA A 322 8.60 -26.30 -5.04
C ALA A 322 9.11 -27.66 -4.57
N GLN A 323 10.30 -27.71 -3.97
CA GLN A 323 10.86 -28.93 -3.40
C GLN A 323 10.16 -29.36 -2.10
N VAL A 324 9.83 -28.41 -1.22
CA VAL A 324 9.26 -28.69 0.11
C VAL A 324 7.73 -28.85 0.06
N LEU A 325 7.04 -27.97 -0.66
CA LEU A 325 5.57 -27.89 -0.74
C LEU A 325 5.00 -28.55 -2.00
N GLY A 326 5.85 -28.93 -2.94
CA GLY A 326 5.49 -29.58 -4.18
C GLY A 326 5.35 -28.63 -5.39
N PRO A 327 5.39 -29.20 -6.61
CA PRO A 327 5.46 -28.42 -7.85
C PRO A 327 4.21 -27.58 -8.12
N VAL A 328 3.04 -28.02 -7.66
CA VAL A 328 1.78 -27.29 -7.79
C VAL A 328 1.84 -25.96 -7.03
N ILE A 329 2.32 -25.98 -5.79
CA ILE A 329 2.46 -24.76 -4.96
C ILE A 329 3.54 -23.84 -5.54
N GLY A 330 4.66 -24.39 -6.02
CA GLY A 330 5.67 -23.60 -6.73
C GLY A 330 5.14 -22.90 -7.98
N THR A 331 4.20 -23.53 -8.71
CA THR A 331 3.54 -22.93 -9.88
C THR A 331 2.57 -21.82 -9.46
N ILE A 332 1.73 -22.07 -8.45
CA ILE A 332 0.78 -21.09 -7.91
C ILE A 332 1.51 -19.86 -7.38
N PHE A 333 2.64 -20.05 -6.69
CA PHE A 333 3.52 -18.99 -6.23
C PHE A 333 4.06 -18.16 -7.41
N SER A 334 4.51 -18.81 -8.48
CA SER A 334 5.03 -18.12 -9.67
C SER A 334 3.95 -17.33 -10.41
N ILE A 335 2.70 -17.84 -10.45
CA ILE A 335 1.54 -17.09 -10.97
C ILE A 335 1.25 -15.87 -10.10
N GLY A 336 1.30 -16.00 -8.77
CA GLY A 336 1.16 -14.88 -7.84
C GLY A 336 2.22 -13.80 -8.06
N LEU A 337 3.49 -14.21 -8.20
CA LEU A 337 4.61 -13.30 -8.50
C LEU A 337 4.45 -12.60 -9.85
N LEU A 338 3.97 -13.31 -10.88
CA LEU A 338 3.68 -12.75 -12.19
C LEU A 338 2.57 -11.68 -12.12
N ALA A 339 1.48 -12.00 -11.44
CA ALA A 339 0.36 -11.09 -11.23
C ALA A 339 0.79 -9.84 -10.44
N SER A 340 1.58 -10.03 -9.38
CA SER A 340 2.20 -8.95 -8.57
C SER A 340 3.03 -8.00 -9.44
N SER A 341 3.90 -8.56 -10.28
CA SER A 341 4.75 -7.78 -11.18
C SER A 341 3.92 -6.95 -12.16
N LEU A 342 2.98 -7.57 -12.89
CA LEU A 342 2.16 -6.86 -13.88
C LEU A 342 1.29 -5.76 -13.25
N SER A 343 0.73 -6.04 -12.08
CA SER A 343 -0.16 -5.13 -11.37
C SER A 343 0.63 -3.91 -10.84
N SER A 344 1.75 -4.14 -10.15
CA SER A 344 2.58 -3.06 -9.61
C SER A 344 3.16 -2.17 -10.71
N THR A 345 3.62 -2.76 -11.81
CA THR A 345 4.12 -2.01 -12.98
C THR A 345 3.11 -1.09 -13.63
N SER A 346 1.86 -1.54 -13.69
CA SER A 346 0.77 -0.72 -14.20
C SER A 346 0.48 0.46 -13.28
N VAL A 347 0.51 0.23 -11.96
CA VAL A 347 0.29 1.25 -10.91
C VAL A 347 1.47 2.24 -10.85
N GLY A 348 2.71 1.76 -10.92
CA GLY A 348 3.92 2.59 -10.92
C GLY A 348 3.98 3.53 -12.11
N THR A 349 3.57 3.08 -13.30
CA THR A 349 3.51 3.96 -14.48
C THR A 349 2.43 5.02 -14.34
N TYR A 350 1.27 4.69 -13.74
CA TYR A 350 0.22 5.68 -13.43
C TYR A 350 0.68 6.72 -12.40
N ALA A 351 1.43 6.29 -11.39
CA ALA A 351 2.04 7.20 -10.44
C ALA A 351 3.09 8.10 -11.11
N GLY A 352 3.91 7.58 -12.03
CA GLY A 352 4.90 8.35 -12.77
C GLY A 352 4.28 9.45 -13.64
N SER A 353 3.22 9.13 -14.39
CA SER A 353 2.51 10.14 -15.18
C SER A 353 1.88 11.25 -14.33
N GLU A 354 1.36 10.87 -13.17
CA GLU A 354 0.74 11.81 -12.25
C GLU A 354 1.77 12.73 -11.57
N ILE A 355 2.95 12.19 -11.22
CA ILE A 355 4.09 12.97 -10.76
C ILE A 355 4.49 13.99 -11.84
N MET A 356 4.59 13.57 -13.11
CA MET A 356 4.90 14.48 -14.22
C MET A 356 3.83 15.56 -14.41
N HIS A 357 2.56 15.17 -14.36
CA HIS A 357 1.45 16.09 -14.50
C HIS A 357 1.44 17.12 -13.36
N GLY A 358 1.49 16.67 -12.10
CA GLY A 358 1.39 17.54 -10.93
C GLY A 358 2.63 18.41 -10.67
N LEU A 359 3.84 17.88 -10.87
CA LEU A 359 5.08 18.65 -10.60
C LEU A 359 5.50 19.53 -11.79
N LEU A 360 5.49 19.00 -13.01
CA LEU A 360 5.99 19.69 -14.19
C LEU A 360 4.90 20.35 -15.04
N HIS A 361 3.62 20.07 -14.78
CA HIS A 361 2.50 20.53 -15.62
C HIS A 361 2.64 20.07 -17.09
N VAL A 362 3.34 18.96 -17.30
CA VAL A 362 3.56 18.36 -18.62
C VAL A 362 2.65 17.16 -18.79
N ASN A 363 1.81 17.20 -19.82
CA ASN A 363 1.00 16.05 -20.24
C ASN A 363 1.85 15.11 -21.09
N ALA A 364 2.69 14.31 -20.43
CA ALA A 364 3.43 13.25 -21.11
C ALA A 364 2.49 12.06 -21.41
N PRO A 365 2.56 11.47 -22.61
CA PRO A 365 1.77 10.28 -22.89
C PRO A 365 2.31 9.10 -22.08
N MET A 366 1.41 8.27 -21.53
CA MET A 366 1.74 7.13 -20.66
C MET A 366 2.82 6.19 -21.22
N TRP A 367 2.81 5.98 -22.54
CA TRP A 367 3.80 5.13 -23.21
C TRP A 367 5.21 5.72 -23.15
N ALA A 368 5.36 7.05 -23.13
CA ALA A 368 6.67 7.69 -23.04
C ALA A 368 7.27 7.51 -21.65
N CYS A 369 6.47 7.73 -20.59
CA CYS A 369 6.88 7.43 -19.22
C CYS A 369 7.33 5.96 -19.11
N ARG A 370 6.54 5.05 -19.70
CA ARG A 370 6.86 3.62 -19.68
C ARG A 370 8.18 3.28 -20.37
N VAL A 371 8.45 3.86 -21.53
CA VAL A 371 9.72 3.64 -22.25
C VAL A 371 10.89 4.15 -21.43
N VAL A 372 10.75 5.32 -20.80
CA VAL A 372 11.82 5.92 -19.97
C VAL A 372 12.11 5.07 -18.73
N THR A 373 11.12 4.43 -18.11
CA THR A 373 11.37 3.55 -16.95
C THR A 373 11.83 2.15 -17.36
N LEU A 374 11.25 1.58 -18.42
CA LEU A 374 11.48 0.19 -18.83
C LEU A 374 12.83 -0.01 -19.51
N VAL A 375 13.27 0.93 -20.35
CA VAL A 375 14.53 0.78 -21.10
C VAL A 375 15.74 0.66 -20.16
N PRO A 376 15.93 1.54 -19.16
CA PRO A 376 16.97 1.37 -18.16
C PRO A 376 16.87 0.06 -17.40
N ALA A 377 15.66 -0.36 -17.02
CA ALA A 377 15.44 -1.63 -16.32
C ALA A 377 15.90 -2.84 -17.17
N LEU A 378 15.57 -2.86 -18.47
CA LEU A 378 16.00 -3.91 -19.39
C LEU A 378 17.51 -3.89 -19.64
N ILE A 379 18.13 -2.70 -19.71
CA ILE A 379 19.59 -2.57 -19.83
C ILE A 379 20.26 -3.16 -18.59
N VAL A 380 19.79 -2.79 -17.39
CA VAL A 380 20.33 -3.36 -16.14
C VAL A 380 20.12 -4.87 -16.13
N LEU A 381 18.95 -5.38 -16.49
CA LEU A 381 18.68 -6.81 -16.56
C LEU A 381 19.60 -7.56 -17.54
N TRP A 382 19.97 -6.93 -18.67
CA TRP A 382 20.89 -7.52 -19.65
C TRP A 382 22.32 -7.64 -19.11
N PHE A 383 22.79 -6.64 -18.36
CA PHE A 383 24.17 -6.61 -17.83
C PHE A 383 24.30 -7.19 -16.41
N ALA A 384 23.19 -7.32 -15.67
CA ALA A 384 23.17 -7.82 -14.31
C ALA A 384 23.49 -9.32 -14.30
N LYS A 385 24.67 -9.66 -13.79
CA LYS A 385 25.09 -11.06 -13.56
C LYS A 385 24.29 -11.70 -12.42
N ASP A 386 23.79 -10.90 -11.48
CA ASP A 386 22.95 -11.34 -10.37
C ASP A 386 21.72 -10.41 -10.24
N PRO A 387 20.51 -10.86 -10.62
CA PRO A 387 19.28 -10.10 -10.48
C PRO A 387 18.98 -9.68 -9.03
N THR A 388 19.47 -10.44 -8.06
CA THR A 388 19.24 -10.17 -6.63
C THR A 388 19.96 -8.89 -6.19
N GLN A 389 21.18 -8.66 -6.68
CA GLN A 389 21.94 -7.44 -6.37
C GLN A 389 21.26 -6.20 -6.99
N ALA A 390 20.76 -6.32 -8.22
CA ALA A 390 20.00 -5.25 -8.86
C ALA A 390 18.75 -4.89 -8.05
N LEU A 391 18.07 -5.89 -7.48
CA LEU A 391 16.91 -5.68 -6.61
C LEU A 391 17.29 -4.94 -5.31
N VAL A 392 18.37 -5.33 -4.65
CA VAL A 392 18.86 -4.65 -3.42
C VAL A 392 19.22 -3.20 -3.71
N ILE A 393 19.92 -2.92 -4.82
CA ILE A 393 20.24 -1.54 -5.23
C ILE A 393 18.97 -0.75 -5.50
N GLY A 394 17.98 -1.36 -6.16
CA GLY A 394 16.66 -0.74 -6.37
C GLY A 394 16.01 -0.31 -5.05
N GLN A 395 16.03 -1.18 -4.04
CA GLN A 395 15.48 -0.86 -2.72
C GLN A 395 16.20 0.31 -2.05
N VAL A 396 17.53 0.39 -2.17
CA VAL A 396 18.31 1.52 -1.63
C VAL A 396 17.93 2.83 -2.30
N VAL A 397 17.70 2.81 -3.62
CA VAL A 397 17.23 3.98 -4.37
C VAL A 397 15.82 4.39 -3.92
N LEU A 398 14.91 3.43 -3.73
CA LEU A 398 13.58 3.68 -3.18
C LEU A 398 13.66 4.32 -1.79
N SER A 399 14.52 3.79 -0.91
CA SER A 399 14.75 4.27 0.45
C SER A 399 15.16 5.75 0.52
N ILE A 400 16.00 6.21 -0.43
CA ILE A 400 16.37 7.63 -0.56
C ILE A 400 15.12 8.49 -0.86
N GLY A 401 14.13 7.91 -1.52
CA GLY A 401 12.93 8.59 -1.97
C GLY A 401 11.83 8.81 -0.93
N ILE A 402 11.75 7.93 0.05
CA ILE A 402 10.68 7.93 1.07
C ILE A 402 10.56 9.26 1.83
N PRO A 403 11.65 9.88 2.32
CA PRO A 403 11.55 11.14 3.05
C PRO A 403 10.91 12.26 2.22
N PHE A 404 11.17 12.29 0.91
CA PHE A 404 10.64 13.31 0.00
C PHE A 404 9.13 13.20 -0.23
N ALA A 405 8.53 12.03 -0.03
CA ALA A 405 7.08 11.87 -0.07
C ALA A 405 6.44 12.13 1.31
N VAL A 406 6.99 11.51 2.35
CA VAL A 406 6.32 11.46 3.67
C VAL A 406 6.47 12.79 4.43
N ILE A 407 7.60 13.49 4.31
CA ILE A 407 7.82 14.77 5.01
C ILE A 407 6.85 15.87 4.51
N PRO A 408 6.69 16.11 3.19
CA PRO A 408 5.72 17.07 2.71
C PRO A 408 4.29 16.68 3.06
N LEU A 409 3.95 15.39 2.98
CA LEU A 409 2.64 14.89 3.38
C LEU A 409 2.32 15.25 4.84
N MET A 410 3.23 14.94 5.77
CA MET A 410 3.09 15.29 7.19
C MET A 410 2.94 16.79 7.41
N ARG A 411 3.70 17.61 6.67
CA ARG A 411 3.63 19.08 6.76
C ARG A 411 2.30 19.62 6.25
N TYR A 412 1.79 19.12 5.13
CA TYR A 412 0.56 19.61 4.52
C TYR A 412 -0.70 19.14 5.23
N THR A 413 -0.72 17.93 5.79
CA THR A 413 -1.88 17.44 6.56
C THR A 413 -2.06 18.16 7.90
N HIS A 414 -0.99 18.77 8.43
CA HIS A 414 -1.03 19.60 9.63
C HIS A 414 -1.33 21.09 9.35
N ASN A 415 -1.15 21.56 8.11
CA ASN A 415 -1.35 22.97 7.79
C ASN A 415 -2.84 23.35 7.81
N LYS A 416 -3.23 24.19 8.78
CA LYS A 416 -4.61 24.70 8.93
C LYS A 416 -5.09 25.57 7.76
N GLU A 417 -4.19 26.26 7.07
CA GLU A 417 -4.55 27.03 5.88
C GLU A 417 -4.97 26.13 4.72
N LEU A 418 -4.36 24.94 4.64
CA LEU A 418 -4.55 23.98 3.55
C LEU A 418 -5.70 23.02 3.84
N MET A 419 -5.80 22.55 5.09
CA MET A 419 -6.77 21.53 5.51
C MET A 419 -8.02 22.11 6.21
N GLY A 420 -7.98 23.39 6.59
CA GLY A 420 -9.05 24.04 7.35
C GLY A 420 -9.40 23.26 8.63
N LYS A 421 -10.70 22.99 8.81
CA LYS A 421 -11.24 22.21 9.94
C LYS A 421 -10.78 20.74 9.99
N TRP A 422 -10.21 20.23 8.90
CA TRP A 422 -9.76 18.84 8.79
C TRP A 422 -8.26 18.66 9.08
N ALA A 423 -7.55 19.73 9.45
CA ALA A 423 -6.13 19.66 9.81
C ALA A 423 -5.89 18.65 10.94
N ASP A 424 -4.73 17.99 10.92
CA ASP A 424 -4.35 17.09 11.99
C ASP A 424 -4.12 17.87 13.29
N GLY A 425 -4.77 17.43 14.37
CA GLY A 425 -4.49 17.92 15.72
C GLY A 425 -3.10 17.51 16.21
N THR A 426 -2.62 18.17 17.26
CA THR A 426 -1.25 18.01 17.78
C THR A 426 -0.88 16.56 18.08
N VAL A 427 -1.81 15.77 18.66
CA VAL A 427 -1.55 14.35 18.98
C VAL A 427 -1.28 13.52 17.72
N LYS A 428 -2.11 13.67 16.68
CA LYS A 428 -1.92 12.93 15.41
C LYS A 428 -0.65 13.37 14.71
N HIS A 429 -0.33 14.66 14.76
CA HIS A 429 0.89 15.19 14.19
C HIS A 429 2.14 14.64 14.89
N VAL A 430 2.15 14.54 16.23
CA VAL A 430 3.26 13.94 16.99
C VAL A 430 3.42 12.45 16.64
N ILE A 431 2.32 11.69 16.56
CA ILE A 431 2.37 10.28 16.14
C ILE A 431 2.96 10.16 14.73
N PHE A 432 2.48 10.99 13.79
CA PHE A 432 2.97 10.95 12.43
C PHE A 432 4.46 11.36 12.37
N MET A 433 4.88 12.36 13.13
CA MET A 433 6.27 12.77 13.26
C MET A 433 7.18 11.65 13.78
N ILE A 434 6.72 10.88 14.77
CA ILE A 434 7.47 9.70 15.27
C ILE A 434 7.62 8.67 14.15
N VAL A 435 6.55 8.39 13.40
CA VAL A 435 6.58 7.46 12.26
C VAL A 435 7.54 7.93 11.18
N VAL A 436 7.48 9.22 10.80
CA VAL A 436 8.40 9.81 9.82
C VAL A 436 9.84 9.72 10.31
N ALA A 437 10.11 10.11 11.56
CA ALA A 437 11.45 10.08 12.14
C ALA A 437 12.03 8.64 12.16
N LEU A 438 11.21 7.65 12.53
CA LEU A 438 11.60 6.25 12.51
C LEU A 438 11.93 5.77 11.10
N ILE A 439 11.05 6.04 10.13
CA ILE A 439 11.27 5.67 8.72
C ILE A 439 12.55 6.32 8.20
N VAL A 440 12.75 7.62 8.42
CA VAL A 440 13.95 8.34 7.95
C VAL A 440 15.20 7.76 8.60
N ALA A 441 15.20 7.54 9.92
CA ALA A 441 16.35 6.99 10.64
C ALA A 441 16.74 5.60 10.12
N LEU A 442 15.76 4.73 9.88
CA LEU A 442 16.00 3.38 9.37
C LEU A 442 16.46 3.37 7.91
N ASN A 443 15.95 4.27 7.08
CA ASN A 443 16.41 4.42 5.70
C ASN A 443 17.86 4.95 5.66
N VAL A 444 18.21 5.93 6.50
CA VAL A 444 19.60 6.41 6.62
C VAL A 444 20.51 5.26 7.07
N LEU A 445 20.07 4.47 8.04
CA LEU A 445 20.82 3.30 8.51
C LEU A 445 21.04 2.28 7.38
N LEU A 446 20.00 1.96 6.60
CA LEU A 446 20.07 1.05 5.46
C LEU A 446 21.06 1.55 4.41
N ILE A 447 20.97 2.82 4.02
CA ILE A 447 21.88 3.45 3.04
C ILE A 447 23.33 3.37 3.52
N VAL A 448 23.60 3.76 4.77
CA VAL A 448 24.96 3.73 5.34
C VAL A 448 25.52 2.31 5.31
N LEU A 449 24.72 1.31 5.65
CA LEU A 449 25.19 -0.07 5.74
C LEU A 449 25.37 -0.73 4.37
N THR A 450 24.52 -0.41 3.39
CA THR A 450 24.74 -0.81 1.99
C THR A 450 26.05 -0.21 1.46
N LEU A 451 26.31 1.08 1.72
CA LEU A 451 27.54 1.74 1.29
C LEU A 451 28.79 1.17 1.99
N MET A 452 28.65 0.67 3.21
CA MET A 452 29.72 -0.01 3.95
C MET A 452 29.93 -1.48 3.55
N GLY A 453 29.13 -2.01 2.61
CA GLY A 453 29.22 -3.41 2.15
C GLY A 453 28.82 -4.44 3.21
N ARG A 454 27.98 -4.04 4.18
CA ARG A 454 27.48 -4.89 5.28
C ARG A 454 26.01 -5.29 5.13
N ALA A 455 25.38 -4.89 4.02
CA ALA A 455 23.97 -5.17 3.72
C ALA A 455 23.83 -6.43 2.86
#